data_AF-A0A8X6P2L0-F1
#
_entry.id   AF-A0A8X6P2L0-F1
#
_cell.length_a   1.000
_cell.length_b   1.000
_cell.length_c   1.000
_cell.angle_alpha   90.00
_cell.angle_beta   90.00
_cell.angle_gamma   90.00
#
_symmetry.space_group_name_H-M   'P 1'
#
loop_
_entity.id
_entity.type
_entity.pdbx_description
1 polymer ?
#
loop_
_entity_poly.entity_id
_entity_poly.type
_entity_poly.pdbx_seq_one_letter_code
_entity_poly.pdbx_strand_id
1 'polypeptide(L)'
;MAKLEEPDSGYAWVIAFAACIINMILSGMSRMIGILYVAIIDDYGVTRKEASLPFTVRNAIRYLSGPLVGILGQRFGIRTVTFLGGFTACLGSVLCCIAPTVAWIAVFWGGIHGKV
;
A
#
# COMPACT_ATOMS: atom_id res chain seq x y z
N MET A 1 -7.89 0.23 -32.09
CA MET A 1 -7.66 1.65 -31.75
C MET A 1 -8.36 1.90 -30.43
N ALA A 2 -7.59 2.18 -29.37
CA ALA A 2 -8.15 2.48 -28.06
C ALA A 2 -9.06 3.71 -28.20
N LYS A 3 -10.31 3.58 -27.74
CA LYS A 3 -11.29 4.67 -27.73
C LYS A 3 -10.69 5.79 -26.88
N LEU A 4 -10.22 6.86 -27.52
CA LEU A 4 -9.78 8.08 -26.84
C LEU A 4 -11.04 8.72 -26.27
N GLU A 5 -11.41 8.27 -25.07
CA GLU A 5 -12.36 8.95 -24.20
C GLU A 5 -11.84 10.38 -24.06
N GLU A 6 -12.69 11.36 -24.36
CA GLU A 6 -12.29 12.76 -24.45
C GLU A 6 -11.48 13.14 -23.20
N PRO A 7 -10.21 13.59 -23.36
CA PRO A 7 -9.26 13.71 -22.25
C PRO A 7 -9.76 14.59 -21.10
N ASP A 8 -10.70 15.49 -21.39
CA ASP A 8 -11.22 16.51 -20.48
C ASP A 8 -12.75 16.41 -20.31
N SER A 9 -13.28 15.23 -20.00
CA SER A 9 -14.64 15.12 -19.45
C SER A 9 -14.63 15.50 -17.97
N GLY A 10 -15.67 16.14 -17.44
CA GLY A 10 -15.77 16.55 -16.02
C GLY A 10 -15.53 15.40 -15.02
N TYR A 11 -15.71 14.15 -15.45
CA TYR A 11 -15.38 12.96 -14.67
C TYR A 11 -13.86 12.78 -14.45
N ALA A 12 -13.01 13.24 -15.36
CA ALA A 12 -11.55 13.15 -15.24
C ALA A 12 -11.02 13.92 -14.02
N TRP A 13 -11.64 15.06 -13.69
CA TRP A 13 -11.31 15.83 -12.47
C TRP A 13 -11.62 15.07 -11.19
N VAL A 14 -12.69 14.27 -11.16
CA VAL A 14 -13.02 13.41 -10.00
C VAL A 14 -11.95 12.32 -9.83
N ILE A 15 -11.49 11.73 -10.93
CA ILE A 15 -10.39 10.74 -10.89
C ILE A 15 -9.09 11.39 -10.41
N ALA A 16 -8.76 12.60 -10.89
CA ALA A 16 -7.56 13.32 -10.47
C ALA A 16 -7.58 13.65 -8.97
N PHE A 17 -8.72 14.10 -8.45
CA PHE A 17 -8.88 14.35 -7.02
C PHE A 17 -8.77 13.07 -6.18
N ALA A 18 -9.39 11.97 -6.63
CA ALA A 18 -9.24 10.67 -5.99
C ALA A 18 -7.77 10.19 -5.98
N ALA A 19 -7.07 10.34 -7.11
CA ALA A 19 -5.65 10.01 -7.22
C ALA A 19 -4.78 10.89 -6.29
N CYS A 20 -5.12 12.17 -6.14
CA CYS A 20 -4.47 13.07 -5.20
C CYS A 20 -4.61 12.58 -3.76
N ILE A 21 -5.82 12.21 -3.34
CA ILE A 21 -6.08 11.66 -2.00
C ILE A 21 -5.29 10.36 -1.78
N ILE A 22 -5.29 9.45 -2.75
CA ILE A 22 -4.54 8.18 -2.65
C ILE A 22 -3.03 8.47 -2.47
N ASN A 23 -2.46 9.38 -3.25
CA ASN A 23 -1.05 9.75 -3.11
C ASN A 23 -0.76 10.47 -1.79
N MET A 24 -1.69 11.27 -1.29
CA MET A 24 -1.58 11.93 0.02
C MET A 24 -1.57 10.90 1.16
N ILE A 25 -2.44 9.88 1.10
CA ILE A 25 -2.45 8.79 2.08
C ILE A 25 -1.14 8.00 2.01
N LEU A 26 -0.67 7.68 0.80
CA LEU A 26 0.54 6.89 0.61
C LEU A 26 1.80 7.59 1.12
N SER A 27 1.90 8.91 0.88
CA SER A 27 2.98 9.73 1.42
C SER A 27 2.86 9.90 2.94
N GLY A 28 1.65 10.05 3.47
CA GLY A 28 1.37 10.05 4.91
C GLY A 28 1.83 8.76 5.59
N MET A 29 1.46 7.59 5.06
CA MET A 29 1.92 6.30 5.58
C MET A 29 3.44 6.18 5.52
N SER A 30 4.07 6.72 4.48
CA SER A 30 5.53 6.69 4.34
C SER A 30 6.23 7.48 5.45
N ARG A 31 5.62 8.58 5.88
CA ARG A 31 6.13 9.41 6.99
C ARG A 31 5.90 8.76 8.36
N MET A 32 4.82 8.01 8.54
CA MET A 32 4.48 7.32 9.79
C MET A 32 5.36 6.09 10.07
N ILE A 33 6.06 5.53 9.07
CA ILE A 33 6.95 4.37 9.23
C ILE A 33 7.97 4.57 10.35
N GLY A 34 8.60 5.74 10.42
CA GLY A 34 9.61 6.00 11.44
C GLY A 34 9.03 6.00 12.85
N ILE A 35 7.81 6.51 13.00
CA ILE A 35 7.09 6.54 14.27
C ILE A 35 6.66 5.12 14.66
N LEU A 36 6.08 4.37 13.71
CA LEU A 36 5.68 2.97 13.92
C LEU A 36 6.87 2.06 14.22
N TYR A 37 8.04 2.32 13.63
CA TYR A 37 9.26 1.58 13.93
C TYR A 37 9.71 1.79 15.39
N VAL A 38 9.65 3.02 15.89
CA VAL A 38 9.99 3.30 17.30
C VAL A 38 8.94 2.71 18.24
N ALA A 39 7.65 2.84 17.91
CA ALA A 39 6.57 2.27 18.72
C ALA A 39 6.65 0.74 18.81
N ILE A 40 6.98 0.04 17.71
CA ILE A 40 7.16 -1.42 17.70
C ILE A 40 8.33 -1.87 18.60
N ILE A 41 9.42 -1.09 18.63
CA ILE A 41 10.56 -1.39 19.52
C ILE A 41 10.16 -1.22 20.98
N ASP A 42 9.37 -0.18 21.29
CA ASP A 42 8.95 0.14 22.66
C ASP A 42 7.88 -0.85 23.18
N ASP A 43 6.86 -1.18 22.38
CA ASP A 43 5.78 -2.10 22.77
C ASP A 43 6.23 -3.56 22.87
N TYR A 44 7.09 -4.02 21.95
CA TYR A 44 7.50 -5.43 21.89
C TYR A 44 8.88 -5.71 22.48
N GLY A 45 9.65 -4.68 22.85
CA GLY A 45 11.01 -4.84 23.40
C GLY A 45 12.00 -5.52 22.44
N VAL A 46 11.72 -5.47 21.13
CA VAL A 46 12.49 -6.20 20.10
C VAL A 46 13.73 -5.45 19.62
N THR A 47 14.66 -6.19 19.05
CA THR A 47 15.88 -5.63 18.47
C THR A 47 15.55 -4.75 17.25
N ARG A 48 16.32 -3.66 17.04
CA ARG A 48 16.21 -2.77 15.86
C ARG A 48 16.18 -3.53 14.51
N LYS A 49 16.92 -4.64 14.42
CA LYS A 49 16.98 -5.50 13.23
C LYS A 49 15.68 -6.25 12.97
N GLU A 50 14.97 -6.64 14.01
CA GLU A 50 13.69 -7.36 13.91
C GLU A 50 12.54 -6.39 13.62
N ALA A 51 12.58 -5.20 14.23
CA ALA A 51 11.62 -4.14 13.95
C ALA A 51 11.71 -3.59 12.52
N SER A 52 12.88 -3.68 11.85
CA SER A 52 13.06 -3.16 10.47
C SER A 52 12.62 -4.16 9.39
N LEU A 53 12.48 -5.43 9.73
CA LEU A 53 12.06 -6.51 8.84
C LEU A 53 10.71 -6.23 8.14
N PRO A 54 9.61 -5.88 8.85
CA PRO A 54 8.32 -5.58 8.22
C PRO A 54 8.40 -4.45 7.18
N PHE A 55 9.15 -3.39 7.48
CA PHE A 55 9.31 -2.24 6.58
C PHE A 55 10.11 -2.59 5.33
N THR A 56 11.15 -3.41 5.49
CA THR A 56 12.01 -3.85 4.38
C THR A 56 11.23 -4.76 3.44
N VAL A 57 10.45 -5.71 3.96
CA VAL A 57 9.58 -6.59 3.17
C VAL A 57 8.54 -5.78 2.40
N ARG A 58 7.86 -4.84 3.07
CA ARG A 58 6.88 -3.95 2.43
C ARG A 58 7.50 -3.14 1.30
N ASN A 59 8.71 -2.60 1.48
CA ASN A 59 9.40 -1.84 0.45
C ASN A 59 9.88 -2.74 -0.71
N ALA A 60 10.39 -3.94 -0.43
CA ALA A 60 10.80 -4.90 -1.46
C ALA A 60 9.61 -5.28 -2.36
N ILE A 61 8.47 -5.58 -1.74
CA ILE A 61 7.24 -5.86 -2.47
C ILE A 61 6.78 -4.59 -3.20
N ARG A 62 6.89 -3.38 -2.57
CA ARG A 62 6.66 -2.05 -3.18
C ARG A 62 7.48 -1.80 -4.47
N TYR A 63 8.64 -2.41 -4.63
CA TYR A 63 9.38 -2.37 -5.90
C TYR A 63 8.90 -3.44 -6.88
N LEU A 64 8.58 -4.65 -6.42
CA LEU A 64 8.24 -5.80 -7.26
C LEU A 64 6.91 -5.73 -8.03
N SER A 65 5.81 -5.12 -7.53
CA SER A 65 4.62 -4.94 -8.43
C SER A 65 4.73 -3.90 -9.52
N GLY A 66 5.79 -3.09 -9.63
CA GLY A 66 5.83 -2.09 -10.71
C GLY A 66 5.47 -2.71 -12.09
N PRO A 67 6.10 -3.85 -12.44
CA PRO A 67 5.71 -4.69 -13.57
C PRO A 67 4.33 -5.35 -13.44
N LEU A 68 3.99 -5.93 -12.28
CA LEU A 68 2.74 -6.67 -12.08
C LEU A 68 1.50 -5.76 -12.26
N VAL A 69 1.51 -4.54 -11.74
CA VAL A 69 0.41 -3.57 -11.92
C VAL A 69 0.28 -3.17 -13.38
N GLY A 70 1.38 -3.01 -14.11
CA GLY A 70 1.36 -2.76 -15.55
C GLY A 70 0.66 -3.88 -16.32
N ILE A 71 1.01 -5.14 -16.02
CA ILE A 71 0.42 -6.31 -16.68
C ILE A 71 -1.06 -6.50 -16.28
N LEU A 72 -1.39 -6.39 -14.99
CA LEU A 72 -2.77 -6.52 -14.51
C LEU A 72 -3.64 -5.35 -14.99
N GLY A 73 -3.11 -4.13 -15.07
CA GLY A 73 -3.82 -2.96 -15.59
C GLY A 73 -4.18 -3.11 -17.07
N GLN A 74 -3.30 -3.73 -17.86
CA GLN A 74 -3.57 -4.06 -19.28
C GLN A 74 -4.65 -5.13 -19.44
N ARG A 75 -4.78 -6.10 -18.51
CA ARG A 75 -5.78 -7.18 -18.59
C ARG A 75 -7.13 -6.86 -17.94
N PHE A 76 -7.14 -6.20 -16.78
CA PHE A 76 -8.34 -6.03 -15.92
C PHE A 76 -8.84 -4.59 -15.81
N GLY A 77 -8.12 -3.63 -16.41
CA GLY A 77 -8.42 -2.20 -16.33
C GLY A 77 -7.93 -1.55 -15.03
N ILE A 78 -7.39 -0.33 -15.16
CA ILE A 78 -6.73 0.38 -14.04
C ILE A 78 -7.67 0.64 -12.85
N ARG A 79 -8.96 0.90 -13.11
CA ARG A 79 -9.95 1.18 -12.05
C ARG A 79 -10.15 0.01 -11.09
N THR A 80 -10.27 -1.20 -11.62
CA THR A 80 -10.47 -2.43 -10.83
C THR A 80 -9.25 -2.73 -9.98
N VAL A 81 -8.06 -2.56 -10.56
CA VAL A 81 -6.77 -2.75 -9.86
C VAL A 81 -6.61 -1.75 -8.72
N THR A 82 -6.95 -0.48 -8.93
CA THR A 82 -6.93 0.54 -7.86
C THR A 82 -7.91 0.22 -6.73
N PHE A 83 -9.13 -0.25 -7.06
CA PHE A 83 -10.13 -0.62 -6.05
C PHE A 83 -9.70 -1.83 -5.22
N LEU A 84 -9.20 -2.89 -5.86
CA LEU A 84 -8.64 -4.05 -5.17
C LEU A 84 -7.48 -3.66 -4.26
N GLY A 85 -6.62 -2.73 -4.70
CA GLY A 85 -5.52 -2.18 -3.90
C GLY A 85 -5.96 -1.42 -2.67
N GLY A 86 -6.95 -0.53 -2.81
CA GLY A 86 -7.50 0.18 -1.65
C GLY A 86 -8.14 -0.78 -0.65
N PHE A 87 -8.84 -1.81 -1.13
CA PHE A 87 -9.49 -2.81 -0.28
C PHE A 87 -8.48 -3.68 0.48
N THR A 88 -7.47 -4.20 -0.20
CA THR A 88 -6.38 -4.97 0.45
C THR A 88 -5.56 -4.11 1.39
N ALA A 89 -5.33 -2.84 1.08
CA ALA A 89 -4.68 -1.90 1.99
C ALA A 89 -5.50 -1.70 3.27
N CYS A 90 -6.81 -1.45 3.17
CA CYS A 90 -7.69 -1.33 4.34
C CYS A 90 -7.67 -2.61 5.19
N LEU A 91 -7.80 -3.77 4.56
CA LEU A 91 -7.71 -5.07 5.24
C LEU A 91 -6.37 -5.25 5.96
N GLY A 92 -5.25 -4.93 5.31
CA GLY A 92 -3.91 -5.01 5.91
C GLY A 92 -3.73 -4.07 7.11
N SER A 93 -4.32 -2.87 7.07
CA SER A 93 -4.30 -1.93 8.20
C SER A 93 -5.13 -2.42 9.38
N VAL A 94 -6.33 -2.95 9.13
CA VAL A 94 -7.19 -3.51 10.19
C VAL A 94 -6.55 -4.75 10.82
N LEU A 95 -5.94 -5.61 10.01
CA LEU A 95 -5.23 -6.80 10.50
C LEU A 95 -4.00 -6.45 11.35
N CYS A 96 -3.35 -5.30 11.10
CA CYS A 96 -2.26 -4.82 11.98
C CYS A 96 -2.75 -4.45 13.39
N CYS A 97 -3.98 -3.97 13.56
CA CYS A 97 -4.53 -3.61 14.87
C CYS A 97 -4.71 -4.82 15.81
N ILE A 98 -4.72 -6.03 15.27
CA ILE A 98 -4.96 -7.28 16.00
C ILE A 98 -3.69 -8.13 16.13
N ALA A 99 -2.55 -7.66 15.61
CA ALA A 99 -1.32 -8.44 15.52
C ALA A 99 -0.58 -8.52 16.87
N PRO A 100 -0.38 -9.72 17.46
CA PRO A 100 0.27 -9.87 18.76
C PRO A 100 1.79 -10.03 18.70
N THR A 101 2.41 -10.10 17.51
CA THR A 101 3.87 -10.13 17.35
C THR A 101 4.37 -9.40 16.10
N VAL A 102 5.61 -8.94 16.14
CA VAL A 102 6.29 -8.21 15.04
C VAL A 102 6.36 -9.03 13.74
N ALA A 103 6.42 -10.36 13.86
CA ALA A 103 6.35 -11.28 12.71
C ALA A 103 4.97 -11.28 12.04
N TRP A 104 3.89 -11.20 12.81
CA TRP A 104 2.53 -11.04 12.26
C TRP A 104 2.37 -9.68 11.56
N ILE A 105 2.98 -8.62 12.09
CA ILE A 105 3.02 -7.31 11.44
C ILE A 105 3.80 -7.38 10.11
N ALA A 106 4.89 -8.13 10.04
CA ALA A 106 5.63 -8.35 8.79
C ALA A 106 4.84 -9.13 7.75
N VAL A 107 4.01 -10.09 8.17
CA VAL A 107 3.16 -10.87 7.25
C VAL A 107 1.93 -10.07 6.80
N PHE A 108 1.26 -9.35 7.70
CA PHE A 108 0.09 -8.55 7.37
C PHE A 108 0.43 -7.25 6.63
N TRP A 109 1.42 -6.51 7.11
CA TRP A 109 1.84 -5.25 6.48
C TRP A 109 2.79 -5.47 5.29
N GLY A 110 3.64 -6.49 5.35
CA GLY A 110 4.52 -6.85 4.24
C GLY A 110 3.80 -7.65 3.16
N GLY A 111 3.03 -8.68 3.51
CA GLY A 111 2.41 -9.57 2.53
C GLY A 111 1.10 -9.04 1.94
N ILE A 112 0.17 -8.60 2.80
CA ILE A 112 -1.18 -8.20 2.36
C ILE A 112 -1.22 -6.73 1.96
N HIS A 113 -0.59 -5.88 2.76
CA HIS A 113 -0.48 -4.44 2.48
C HIS A 113 0.73 -4.12 1.59
N GLY A 114 1.60 -5.11 1.38
CA GLY A 114 2.79 -5.03 0.55
C GLY A 114 2.48 -4.43 -0.78
N LYS A 115 1.41 -4.90 -1.45
CA LYS A 115 1.01 -4.44 -2.78
C LYS A 115 -0.38 -4.83 -3.27
N VAL A 116 -1.04 -3.82 -3.85
CA VAL A 116 -1.46 -3.81 -5.26
C VAL A 116 -0.74 -2.62 -5.89
#